data_AF-A0A3B4AIP9-F1
#
_entry.id   AF-A0A3B4AIP9-F1
#
_cell.length_a   1.000
_cell.length_b   1.000
_cell.length_c   1.000
_cell.angle_alpha   90.00
_cell.angle_beta   90.00
_cell.angle_gamma   90.00
#
_symmetry.space_group_name_H-M   'P 1'
#
loop_
_entity.id
_entity.type
_entity.pdbx_description
1 polymer ?
#
loop_
_entity_poly.entity_id
_entity_poly.type
_entity_poly.pdbx_seq_one_letter_code
_entity_poly.pdbx_strand_id
1 'polypeptide(L)'
;VCLQSLSRCCRHPVLLLSRCLLSSSTVSKAPLHTRLLLYLTKRFYDVEALLTWTSMFKKRGVRKKNAYYGYTGSFHGPHVAAAYFILNLKGGFRYRGRSDWFHAEKFDWDFINHKDCPLEEIDLSYTVINCDGLGNFDEEKSLRTLSLKACPEVDDWFLSRLHVFQDSLEELDISQCPRITIGGLAALRNLKGLKRLDVSSLPRIANPGLVVILLEEMLPKCHVIADGYEFDAPPKEEESDKWKSQRQPKSRCNKCGIY
;
A
#
# COMPACT_ATOMS: atom_id res chain seq x y z
N VAL A 1 -34.03 15.87 28.62
CA VAL A 1 -35.31 15.99 27.89
C VAL A 1 -35.21 17.24 27.04
N CYS A 2 -35.07 17.30 25.72
CA CYS A 2 -35.23 16.42 24.55
C CYS A 2 -34.12 16.82 23.56
N LEU A 3 -33.47 15.93 22.78
CA LEU A 3 -33.94 15.34 21.50
C LEU A 3 -34.46 16.46 20.56
N GLN A 4 -34.08 16.63 19.29
CA GLN A 4 -33.68 15.67 18.27
C GLN A 4 -33.37 16.46 16.97
N SER A 5 -32.33 16.03 16.24
CA SER A 5 -32.30 15.74 14.79
C SER A 5 -33.24 16.47 13.81
N LEU A 6 -32.73 16.93 12.65
CA LEU A 6 -32.97 16.29 11.34
C LEU A 6 -32.48 17.13 10.12
N SER A 7 -31.83 16.40 9.21
CA SER A 7 -31.82 16.54 7.74
C SER A 7 -31.49 17.90 7.10
N ARG A 8 -30.22 18.09 6.73
CA ARG A 8 -29.87 18.88 5.55
C ARG A 8 -30.02 18.03 4.29
N CYS A 9 -31.00 18.43 3.49
CA CYS A 9 -31.30 17.98 2.14
C CYS A 9 -30.06 17.93 1.24
N CYS A 10 -29.74 16.74 0.72
CA CYS A 10 -29.00 16.63 -0.54
C CYS A 10 -30.01 16.35 -1.65
N ARG A 11 -30.09 17.30 -2.57
CA ARG A 11 -30.95 17.33 -3.75
C ARG A 11 -30.50 16.22 -4.71
N HIS A 12 -31.39 15.30 -5.06
CA HIS A 12 -31.34 14.56 -6.31
C HIS A 12 -32.56 14.96 -7.16
N PRO A 13 -32.43 15.11 -8.49
CA PRO A 13 -33.49 15.63 -9.32
C PRO A 13 -34.62 14.61 -9.44
N VAL A 14 -35.82 15.02 -9.03
CA VAL A 14 -37.07 14.30 -9.31
C VAL A 14 -37.33 14.44 -10.80
N LEU A 15 -37.19 13.35 -11.56
CA LEU A 15 -37.73 13.27 -12.91
C LEU A 15 -39.26 13.40 -12.81
N LEU A 16 -39.78 14.44 -13.46
CA LEU A 16 -41.20 14.72 -13.63
C LEU A 16 -41.89 13.52 -14.31
N LEU A 17 -42.66 12.76 -13.54
CA LEU A 17 -43.68 11.86 -14.08
C LEU A 17 -44.91 12.71 -14.42
N SER A 18 -45.06 13.03 -15.71
CA SER A 18 -46.30 13.57 -16.25
C SER A 18 -47.42 12.54 -16.08
N ARG A 19 -48.47 12.93 -15.34
CA ARG A 19 -49.75 12.22 -15.27
C ARG A 19 -50.39 12.18 -16.66
N CYS A 20 -50.58 11.00 -17.22
CA CYS A 20 -51.59 10.73 -18.23
C CYS A 20 -52.59 9.70 -17.68
N LEU A 21 -53.86 10.00 -17.92
CA LEU A 21 -55.07 9.40 -17.37
C LEU A 21 -55.24 7.92 -17.77
N LEU A 22 -55.97 7.18 -16.94
CA LEU A 22 -56.41 5.80 -17.18
C LEU A 22 -57.15 5.69 -18.52
N SER A 23 -56.66 4.82 -19.40
CA SER A 23 -57.48 4.09 -20.36
C SER A 23 -57.04 2.64 -20.38
N SER A 24 -57.99 1.74 -20.14
CA SER A 24 -57.83 0.28 -20.15
C SER A 24 -57.09 -0.18 -21.40
N SER A 25 -55.88 -0.68 -21.24
CA SER A 25 -55.14 -1.36 -22.31
C SER A 25 -54.17 -2.37 -21.70
N THR A 26 -54.21 -3.57 -22.27
CA THR A 26 -53.46 -4.77 -21.91
C THR A 26 -52.00 -4.46 -21.61
N VAL A 27 -51.49 -4.98 -20.49
CA VAL A 27 -50.06 -4.99 -20.14
C VAL A 27 -49.29 -5.71 -21.26
N SER A 28 -48.87 -4.96 -22.28
CA SER A 28 -48.00 -5.46 -23.34
C SER A 28 -46.66 -5.75 -22.70
N LYS A 29 -46.29 -7.03 -22.65
CA LYS A 29 -44.98 -7.47 -22.13
C LYS A 29 -43.91 -6.75 -22.95
N ALA A 30 -43.05 -5.99 -22.27
CA ALA A 30 -41.94 -5.28 -22.91
C ALA A 30 -41.19 -6.22 -23.89
N PRO A 31 -40.76 -5.72 -25.07
CA PRO A 31 -40.10 -6.55 -26.08
C PRO A 31 -38.91 -7.30 -25.48
N LEU A 32 -38.66 -8.52 -25.95
CA LEU A 32 -37.70 -9.46 -25.36
C LEU A 32 -36.30 -8.85 -25.21
N HIS A 33 -35.88 -8.02 -26.16
CA HIS A 33 -34.62 -7.29 -26.10
C HIS A 33 -34.55 -6.30 -24.92
N THR A 34 -35.62 -5.55 -24.66
CA THR A 34 -35.70 -4.63 -23.51
C THR A 34 -35.71 -5.39 -22.19
N ARG A 35 -36.38 -6.56 -22.12
CA ARG A 35 -36.36 -7.42 -20.93
C ARG A 35 -34.99 -8.05 -20.69
N LEU A 36 -34.30 -8.46 -21.76
CA LEU A 36 -32.94 -8.97 -21.73
C LEU A 36 -31.96 -7.88 -21.29
N LEU A 37 -32.05 -6.68 -21.85
CA LEU A 37 -31.23 -5.54 -21.45
C LEU A 37 -31.46 -5.17 -19.98
N LEU A 38 -32.71 -5.06 -19.54
CA LEU A 38 -33.02 -4.78 -18.13
C LEU A 38 -32.51 -5.88 -17.19
N TYR A 39 -32.56 -7.14 -17.61
CA TYR A 39 -32.00 -8.27 -16.87
C TYR A 39 -30.47 -8.21 -16.80
N LEU A 40 -29.80 -7.92 -17.93
CA LEU A 40 -28.35 -7.76 -18.01
C LEU A 40 -27.88 -6.56 -17.19
N THR A 41 -28.55 -5.41 -17.29
CA THR A 41 -28.21 -4.22 -16.50
C THR A 41 -28.45 -4.47 -15.01
N LYS A 42 -29.55 -5.13 -14.63
CA LYS A 42 -29.81 -5.47 -13.22
C LYS A 42 -28.73 -6.41 -12.68
N ARG A 43 -28.36 -7.45 -13.45
CA ARG A 43 -27.30 -8.38 -13.07
C ARG A 43 -25.91 -7.73 -13.05
N PHE A 44 -25.67 -6.74 -13.90
CA PHE A 44 -24.45 -5.92 -13.90
C PHE A 44 -24.39 -5.01 -12.66
N TYR A 45 -25.49 -4.30 -12.34
CA TYR A 45 -25.60 -3.51 -11.11
C TYR A 45 -25.47 -4.37 -9.85
N ASP A 46 -26.00 -5.58 -9.85
CA ASP A 46 -25.86 -6.52 -8.73
C ASP A 46 -24.39 -6.97 -8.56
N VAL A 47 -23.64 -7.14 -9.65
CA VAL A 47 -22.20 -7.47 -9.62
C VAL A 47 -21.38 -6.27 -9.13
N GLU A 48 -21.65 -5.06 -9.61
CA GLU A 48 -21.01 -3.83 -9.09
C GLU A 48 -21.35 -3.62 -7.61
N ALA A 49 -22.59 -3.86 -7.19
CA ALA A 49 -23.01 -3.81 -5.80
C ALA A 49 -22.29 -4.87 -4.95
N LEU A 50 -22.07 -6.08 -5.47
CA LEU A 50 -21.35 -7.14 -4.76
C LEU A 50 -19.84 -6.86 -4.68
N LEU A 51 -19.23 -6.34 -5.74
CA LEU A 51 -17.83 -5.90 -5.74
C LEU A 51 -17.62 -4.72 -4.78
N THR A 52 -18.53 -3.74 -4.78
CA THR A 52 -18.47 -2.63 -3.83
C THR A 52 -18.70 -3.14 -2.40
N TRP A 53 -19.63 -4.07 -2.17
CA TRP A 53 -19.90 -4.65 -0.85
C TRP A 53 -18.72 -5.44 -0.29
N THR A 54 -18.11 -6.31 -1.11
CA THR A 54 -16.90 -7.05 -0.73
C THR A 54 -15.74 -6.09 -0.44
N SER A 55 -15.55 -5.04 -1.25
CA SER A 55 -14.56 -4.00 -0.98
C SER A 55 -14.84 -3.25 0.34
N MET A 56 -16.10 -2.95 0.64
CA MET A 56 -16.52 -2.30 1.88
C MET A 56 -16.27 -3.19 3.09
N PHE A 57 -16.57 -4.49 3.00
CA PHE A 57 -16.29 -5.43 4.08
C PHE A 57 -14.80 -5.59 4.32
N LYS A 58 -13.99 -5.70 3.27
CA LYS A 58 -12.53 -5.71 3.39
C LYS A 58 -12.04 -4.45 4.11
N LYS A 59 -12.47 -3.26 3.66
CA LYS A 59 -12.16 -1.98 4.31
C LYS A 59 -12.62 -1.93 5.76
N ARG A 60 -13.83 -2.40 6.09
CA ARG A 60 -14.33 -2.49 7.47
C ARG A 60 -13.49 -3.43 8.32
N GLY A 61 -13.08 -4.57 7.78
CA GLY A 61 -12.19 -5.52 8.45
C GLY A 61 -10.84 -4.90 8.78
N VAL A 62 -10.22 -4.20 7.82
CA VAL A 62 -8.96 -3.46 8.02
C VAL A 62 -9.14 -2.36 9.06
N ARG A 63 -10.20 -1.55 8.97
CA ARG A 63 -10.49 -0.49 9.96
C ARG A 63 -10.69 -1.04 11.37
N LYS A 64 -11.35 -2.19 11.52
CA LYS A 64 -11.54 -2.83 12.82
C LYS A 64 -10.22 -3.33 13.41
N LYS A 65 -9.36 -3.92 12.58
CA LYS A 65 -8.03 -4.40 13.00
C LYS A 65 -7.08 -3.27 13.38
N ASN A 66 -7.21 -2.10 12.74
CA ASN A 66 -6.39 -0.91 12.98
C ASN A 66 -7.07 0.12 13.91
N ALA A 67 -8.04 -0.30 14.72
CA ALA A 67 -8.66 0.58 15.69
C ALA A 67 -7.64 1.05 16.73
N TYR A 68 -7.86 2.23 17.30
CA TYR A 68 -7.02 2.76 18.37
C TYR A 68 -7.38 2.10 19.72
N TYR A 69 -6.37 1.61 20.44
CA TYR A 69 -6.47 0.88 21.71
C TYR A 69 -6.38 1.81 22.92
N GLY A 70 -6.98 3.00 22.83
CA GLY A 70 -6.95 4.00 23.92
C GLY A 70 -7.53 3.49 25.24
N TYR A 71 -8.62 2.70 25.19
CA TYR A 71 -9.21 2.10 26.38
C TYR A 71 -8.23 1.17 27.09
N THR A 72 -7.57 0.27 26.35
CA THR A 72 -6.55 -0.64 26.91
C THR A 72 -5.37 0.14 27.50
N GLY A 73 -4.99 1.25 26.85
CA GLY A 73 -3.96 2.17 27.34
C GLY A 73 -4.29 2.76 28.70
N SER A 74 -5.57 3.07 28.98
CA SER A 74 -5.98 3.62 30.28
C SER A 74 -5.83 2.65 31.45
N PHE A 75 -5.91 1.33 31.24
CA PHE A 75 -5.78 0.33 32.33
C PHE A 75 -4.36 -0.22 32.48
N HIS A 76 -3.68 -0.44 31.35
CA HIS A 76 -2.39 -1.12 31.34
C HIS A 76 -1.20 -0.23 30.98
N GLY A 77 -1.44 1.01 30.56
CA GLY A 77 -0.42 1.92 30.07
C GLY A 77 -0.31 1.92 28.54
N PRO A 78 0.19 3.01 27.94
CA PRO A 78 0.26 3.16 26.49
C PRO A 78 1.17 2.10 25.84
N HIS A 79 2.31 1.78 26.47
CA HIS A 79 3.27 0.79 25.96
C HIS A 79 2.69 -0.61 25.87
N VAL A 80 1.92 -1.02 26.89
CA VAL A 80 1.25 -2.32 26.88
C VAL A 80 0.10 -2.36 25.87
N ALA A 81 -0.60 -1.25 25.67
CA ALA A 81 -1.63 -1.17 24.64
C ALA A 81 -1.04 -1.29 23.23
N ALA A 82 0.10 -0.63 22.97
CA ALA A 82 0.86 -0.77 21.72
C ALA A 82 1.33 -2.22 21.51
N ALA A 83 1.93 -2.83 22.54
CA ALA A 83 2.35 -4.23 22.50
C ALA A 83 1.19 -5.19 22.19
N TYR A 84 0.06 -5.02 22.89
CA TYR A 84 -1.14 -5.83 22.66
C TYR A 84 -1.70 -5.65 21.23
N PHE A 85 -1.67 -4.43 20.71
CA PHE A 85 -2.06 -4.14 19.33
C PHE A 85 -1.17 -4.86 18.32
N ILE A 86 0.16 -4.82 18.50
CA ILE A 86 1.13 -5.52 17.63
C ILE A 86 0.85 -7.03 17.60
N LEU A 87 0.65 -7.65 18.76
CA LEU A 87 0.35 -9.08 18.84
C LEU A 87 -0.98 -9.44 18.17
N ASN A 88 -2.00 -8.57 18.28
CA ASN A 88 -3.28 -8.76 17.59
C ASN A 88 -3.16 -8.67 16.07
N LEU A 89 -2.24 -7.82 15.57
CA LEU A 89 -1.92 -7.73 14.14
C LEU A 89 -1.07 -8.89 13.63
N LYS A 90 -0.65 -9.80 14.51
CA LYS A 90 0.27 -10.91 14.22
C LYS A 90 1.72 -10.50 13.98
N GLY A 91 2.12 -9.35 14.52
CA GLY A 91 3.52 -8.91 14.53
C GLY A 91 4.30 -9.40 15.74
N GLY A 92 5.49 -8.84 15.90
CA GLY A 92 6.36 -9.01 17.06
C GLY A 92 6.98 -7.69 17.51
N PHE A 93 7.49 -7.67 18.75
CA PHE A 93 8.14 -6.48 19.30
C PHE A 93 9.20 -6.83 20.35
N ARG A 94 10.03 -5.83 20.65
CA ARG A 94 11.07 -5.88 21.68
C ARG A 94 11.04 -4.62 22.55
N TYR A 95 11.08 -4.82 23.87
CA TYR A 95 11.22 -3.73 24.82
C TYR A 95 12.65 -3.21 24.88
N ARG A 96 12.77 -1.93 25.25
CA ARG A 96 14.07 -1.27 25.38
C ARG A 96 15.02 -2.02 26.31
N GLY A 97 16.21 -2.32 25.82
CA GLY A 97 17.28 -2.96 26.59
C GLY A 97 17.09 -4.46 26.88
N ARG A 98 16.09 -5.12 26.28
CA ARG A 98 15.95 -6.59 26.34
C ARG A 98 16.40 -7.27 25.08
N SER A 99 16.85 -8.51 25.21
CA SER A 99 17.10 -9.43 24.10
C SER A 99 15.83 -10.18 23.64
N ASP A 100 14.86 -10.33 24.53
CA ASP A 100 13.72 -11.22 24.29
C ASP A 100 12.68 -10.59 23.38
N TRP A 101 12.28 -11.35 22.36
CA TRP A 101 11.23 -10.97 21.43
C TRP A 101 9.88 -11.56 21.83
N PHE A 102 8.85 -10.73 21.79
CA PHE A 102 7.46 -11.15 21.93
C PHE A 102 6.85 -11.27 20.54
N HIS A 103 6.34 -12.45 20.21
CA HIS A 103 5.72 -12.75 18.92
C HIS A 103 4.29 -13.22 19.12
N ALA A 104 3.40 -12.90 18.18
CA ALA A 104 2.01 -13.33 18.24
C ALA A 104 1.80 -14.85 18.15
N GLU A 105 2.78 -15.60 17.62
CA GLU A 105 2.75 -17.06 17.54
C GLU A 105 2.84 -17.71 18.93
N LYS A 106 3.67 -17.13 19.81
CA LYS A 106 3.83 -17.54 21.20
C LYS A 106 3.24 -16.45 22.08
N PHE A 107 1.91 -16.47 22.20
CA PHE A 107 1.16 -15.48 22.98
C PHE A 107 1.46 -15.63 24.47
N ASP A 108 2.50 -14.95 24.93
CA ASP A 108 2.89 -14.83 26.33
C ASP A 108 2.25 -13.56 26.91
N TRP A 109 1.72 -13.64 28.14
CA TRP A 109 1.15 -12.48 28.82
C TRP A 109 2.18 -11.70 29.65
N ASP A 110 3.43 -12.19 29.73
CA ASP A 110 4.51 -11.58 30.51
C ASP A 110 4.83 -10.13 30.10
N PHE A 111 4.47 -9.73 28.88
CA PHE A 111 4.64 -8.34 28.44
C PHE A 111 3.81 -7.33 29.24
N ILE A 112 2.70 -7.75 29.88
CA ILE A 112 1.84 -6.87 30.69
C ILE A 112 2.55 -6.37 31.95
N ASN A 113 3.50 -7.14 32.48
CA ASN A 113 4.24 -6.79 33.68
C ASN A 113 5.22 -5.62 33.47
N HIS A 114 5.41 -5.19 32.23
CA HIS A 114 6.42 -4.21 31.82
C HIS A 114 5.81 -2.89 31.37
N LYS A 115 4.93 -2.33 32.21
CA LYS A 115 4.14 -1.14 31.88
C LYS A 115 4.97 0.12 31.57
N ASP A 116 6.12 0.25 32.22
CA ASP A 116 6.99 1.44 32.13
C ASP A 116 8.13 1.29 31.11
N CYS A 117 8.20 0.15 30.41
CA CYS A 117 9.23 -0.11 29.41
C CYS A 117 8.72 0.31 28.02
N PRO A 118 9.35 1.29 27.34
CA PRO A 118 8.96 1.65 25.99
C PRO A 118 9.43 0.58 24.99
N LEU A 119 8.76 0.54 23.83
CA LEU A 119 9.14 -0.31 22.72
C LEU A 119 10.39 0.26 22.03
N GLU A 120 11.31 -0.63 21.65
CA GLU A 120 12.55 -0.28 20.94
C GLU A 120 12.53 -0.82 19.51
N GLU A 121 11.97 -2.02 19.30
CA GLU A 121 11.84 -2.61 17.96
C GLU A 121 10.45 -3.19 17.75
N ILE A 122 9.93 -2.96 16.55
CA ILE A 122 8.62 -3.43 16.13
C ILE A 122 8.75 -4.10 14.78
N ASP A 123 8.30 -5.35 14.69
CA ASP A 123 8.13 -6.07 13.43
C ASP A 123 6.64 -6.27 13.14
N LEU A 124 6.18 -5.60 12.09
CA LEU A 124 4.81 -5.69 11.57
C LEU A 124 4.83 -6.22 10.13
N SER A 125 5.88 -6.92 9.72
CA SER A 125 5.99 -7.52 8.40
C SER A 125 4.79 -8.43 8.10
N TYR A 126 4.31 -8.40 6.86
CA TYR A 126 3.17 -9.19 6.39
C TYR A 126 1.83 -8.92 7.11
N THR A 127 1.72 -7.82 7.85
CA THR A 127 0.49 -7.42 8.55
C THR A 127 -0.33 -6.41 7.74
N VAL A 128 -1.56 -6.14 8.17
CA VAL A 128 -2.48 -5.18 7.52
C VAL A 128 -2.48 -3.80 8.19
N ILE A 129 -1.35 -3.40 8.78
CA ILE A 129 -1.19 -2.10 9.43
C ILE A 129 -1.44 -0.94 8.45
N ASN A 130 -2.13 0.10 8.91
CA ASN A 130 -2.40 1.31 8.12
C ASN A 130 -2.14 2.59 8.95
N CYS A 131 -2.35 3.77 8.34
CA CYS A 131 -2.07 5.06 8.98
C CYS A 131 -2.91 5.33 10.24
N ASP A 132 -4.12 4.77 10.32
CA ASP A 132 -4.96 4.85 11.53
C ASP A 132 -4.34 4.03 12.67
N GLY A 133 -3.90 2.80 12.35
CA GLY A 133 -3.30 1.87 13.30
C GLY A 133 -1.96 2.37 13.86
N LEU A 134 -1.20 3.15 13.09
CA LEU A 134 0.03 3.80 13.52
C LEU A 134 -0.18 4.72 14.73
N GLY A 135 -1.39 5.28 14.90
CA GLY A 135 -1.73 6.10 16.07
C GLY A 135 -1.64 5.37 17.41
N ASN A 136 -1.63 4.03 17.42
CA ASN A 136 -1.37 3.26 18.64
C ASN A 136 0.06 3.41 19.15
N PHE A 137 0.97 3.93 18.33
CA PHE A 137 2.39 4.06 18.63
C PHE A 137 2.82 5.51 18.92
N ASP A 138 1.89 6.46 19.02
CA ASP A 138 2.21 7.89 19.16
C ASP A 138 3.04 8.20 20.44
N GLU A 139 2.95 7.34 21.48
CA GLU A 139 3.73 7.47 22.72
C GLU A 139 5.10 6.73 22.70
N GLU A 140 5.40 5.97 21.64
CA GLU A 140 6.63 5.17 21.53
C GLU A 140 7.84 6.00 21.06
N LYS A 141 8.24 6.96 21.87
CA LYS A 141 9.35 7.90 21.57
C LYS A 141 10.75 7.27 21.60
N SER A 142 10.87 5.99 21.96
CA SER A 142 12.14 5.24 21.99
C SER A 142 12.25 4.22 20.86
N LEU A 143 11.32 4.21 19.91
CA LEU A 143 11.31 3.27 18.80
C LEU A 143 12.51 3.52 17.87
N ARG A 144 13.37 2.51 17.71
CA ARG A 144 14.56 2.53 16.85
C ARG A 144 14.37 1.77 15.54
N THR A 145 13.70 0.62 15.61
CA THR A 145 13.57 -0.28 14.44
C THR A 145 12.10 -0.52 14.14
N LEU A 146 11.70 -0.28 12.89
CA LEU A 146 10.36 -0.54 12.39
C LEU A 146 10.41 -1.34 11.09
N SER A 147 9.95 -2.59 11.13
CA SER A 147 9.81 -3.43 9.94
C SER A 147 8.36 -3.49 9.46
N LEU A 148 8.14 -3.16 8.19
CA LEU A 148 6.84 -3.10 7.51
C LEU A 148 6.87 -3.87 6.19
N LYS A 149 7.77 -4.84 6.06
CA LYS A 149 7.92 -5.63 4.84
C LYS A 149 6.61 -6.23 4.37
N ALA A 150 6.32 -6.08 3.07
CA ALA A 150 5.15 -6.66 2.41
C ALA A 150 3.79 -6.30 3.05
N CYS A 151 3.66 -5.11 3.65
CA CYS A 151 2.40 -4.63 4.22
C CYS A 151 1.47 -4.02 3.15
N PRO A 152 0.31 -4.62 2.83
CA PRO A 152 -0.54 -4.20 1.70
C PRO A 152 -1.33 -2.91 1.93
N GLU A 153 -1.43 -2.44 3.17
CA GLU A 153 -2.20 -1.23 3.54
C GLU A 153 -1.30 -0.04 3.92
N VAL A 154 0.03 -0.20 3.87
CA VAL A 154 1.00 0.90 4.07
C VAL A 154 1.08 1.75 2.80
N ASP A 155 0.79 3.03 2.92
CA ASP A 155 0.72 4.00 1.82
C ASP A 155 1.49 5.30 2.12
N ASP A 156 1.42 6.27 1.21
CA ASP A 156 2.12 7.54 1.35
C ASP A 156 1.68 8.34 2.59
N TRP A 157 0.41 8.21 2.99
CA TRP A 157 -0.12 8.82 4.22
C TRP A 157 0.49 8.19 5.46
N PHE A 158 0.66 6.87 5.47
CA PHE A 158 1.39 6.18 6.52
C PHE A 158 2.80 6.73 6.67
N LEU A 159 3.57 6.83 5.58
CA LEU A 159 4.94 7.37 5.60
C LEU A 159 4.98 8.82 6.09
N SER A 160 3.99 9.63 5.70
CA SER A 160 3.89 11.02 6.15
C SER A 160 3.75 11.15 7.66
N ARG A 161 3.12 10.17 8.34
CA ARG A 161 2.88 10.16 9.78
C ARG A 161 4.09 9.63 10.58
N LEU A 162 5.07 9.00 9.92
CA LEU A 162 6.30 8.54 10.60
C LEU A 162 7.13 9.68 11.21
N HIS A 163 6.86 10.94 10.88
CA HIS A 163 7.49 12.11 11.53
C HIS A 163 7.35 12.11 13.06
N VAL A 164 6.37 11.40 13.64
CA VAL A 164 6.25 11.21 15.09
C VAL A 164 7.50 10.54 15.69
N PHE A 165 8.20 9.71 14.90
CA PHE A 165 9.42 9.02 15.31
C PHE A 165 10.71 9.67 14.76
N GLN A 166 10.64 10.93 14.31
CA GLN A 166 11.75 11.62 13.65
C GLN A 166 13.07 11.65 14.44
N ASP A 167 12.98 11.65 15.78
CA ASP A 167 14.12 11.78 16.69
C ASP A 167 14.63 10.43 17.22
N SER A 168 13.90 9.34 17.00
CA SER A 168 14.20 8.02 17.59
C SER A 168 14.47 6.92 16.56
N LEU A 169 13.81 6.99 15.39
CA LEU A 169 13.86 5.92 14.41
C LEU A 169 15.21 5.88 13.68
N GLU A 170 15.86 4.72 13.74
CA GLU A 170 17.18 4.47 13.17
C GLU A 170 17.10 3.51 11.97
N GLU A 171 16.18 2.55 11.99
CA GLU A 171 16.03 1.52 10.96
C GLU A 171 14.57 1.39 10.51
N LEU A 172 14.35 1.47 9.20
CA LEU A 172 13.03 1.34 8.58
C LEU A 172 13.09 0.37 7.39
N ASP A 173 12.30 -0.69 7.44
CA ASP A 173 12.07 -1.59 6.31
C ASP A 173 10.66 -1.36 5.76
N ILE A 174 10.56 -0.89 4.52
CA ILE A 174 9.30 -0.72 3.78
C ILE A 174 9.30 -1.54 2.48
N SER A 175 10.18 -2.55 2.38
CA SER A 175 10.32 -3.40 1.21
C SER A 175 9.00 -4.09 0.84
N GLN A 176 8.79 -4.34 -0.45
CA GLN A 176 7.63 -5.05 -0.98
C GLN A 176 6.25 -4.43 -0.65
N CYS A 177 6.20 -3.18 -0.18
CA CYS A 177 4.95 -2.48 0.09
C CYS A 177 4.30 -1.97 -1.23
N PRO A 178 3.09 -2.44 -1.59
CA PRO A 178 2.56 -2.22 -2.94
C PRO A 178 1.97 -0.83 -3.20
N ARG A 179 1.70 -0.03 -2.16
CA ARG A 179 0.99 1.26 -2.31
C ARG A 179 1.89 2.48 -2.21
N ILE A 180 3.12 2.32 -1.75
CA ILE A 180 4.09 3.40 -1.58
C ILE A 180 4.49 3.95 -2.95
N THR A 181 4.57 5.27 -3.06
CA THR A 181 5.06 5.99 -4.23
C THR A 181 6.28 6.86 -3.90
N ILE A 182 6.89 7.41 -4.95
CA ILE A 182 7.94 8.43 -4.85
C ILE A 182 7.45 9.63 -4.01
N GLY A 183 6.18 10.00 -4.12
CA GLY A 183 5.59 11.08 -3.32
C GLY A 183 5.56 10.77 -1.82
N GLY A 184 5.28 9.52 -1.44
CA GLY A 184 5.36 9.09 -0.04
C GLY A 184 6.79 9.02 0.49
N LEU A 185 7.73 8.55 -0.32
CA LEU A 185 9.15 8.52 0.03
C LEU A 185 9.71 9.92 0.33
N ALA A 186 9.21 10.96 -0.35
CA ALA A 186 9.56 12.35 -0.07
C ALA A 186 9.28 12.77 1.40
N ALA A 187 8.33 12.11 2.08
CA ALA A 187 8.03 12.40 3.48
C ALA A 187 9.09 11.88 4.46
N LEU A 188 9.93 10.92 4.04
CA LEU A 188 10.98 10.34 4.87
C LEU A 188 12.09 11.34 5.24
N ARG A 189 12.19 12.48 4.56
CA ARG A 189 13.13 13.57 4.91
C ARG A 189 13.02 14.07 6.35
N ASN A 190 11.87 13.85 6.99
CA ASN A 190 11.66 14.25 8.38
C ASN A 190 12.43 13.35 9.35
N LEU A 191 12.76 12.11 8.96
CA LEU A 191 13.44 11.11 9.78
C LEU A 191 14.96 11.33 9.78
N LYS A 192 15.41 12.42 10.42
CA LYS A 192 16.82 12.84 10.43
C LYS A 192 17.75 11.86 11.14
N GLY A 193 17.21 11.02 12.04
CA GLY A 193 17.94 9.99 12.77
C GLY A 193 18.12 8.68 12.00
N LEU A 194 17.51 8.53 10.82
CA LEU A 194 17.49 7.27 10.08
C LEU A 194 18.89 6.92 9.57
N LYS A 195 19.32 5.69 9.86
CA LYS A 195 20.62 5.13 9.48
C LYS A 195 20.49 4.02 8.44
N ARG A 196 19.38 3.29 8.44
CA ARG A 196 19.12 2.20 7.48
C ARG A 196 17.69 2.31 6.95
N LEU A 197 17.56 2.27 5.63
CA LEU A 197 16.28 2.30 4.92
C LEU A 197 16.27 1.21 3.86
N ASP A 198 15.34 0.27 3.95
CA ASP A 198 15.11 -0.73 2.91
C ASP A 198 13.86 -0.36 2.09
N VAL A 199 14.08 -0.11 0.79
CA VAL A 199 13.05 0.22 -0.22
C VAL A 199 12.99 -0.84 -1.32
N SER A 200 13.46 -2.05 -1.05
CA SER A 200 13.56 -3.11 -2.07
C SER A 200 12.19 -3.53 -2.63
N SER A 201 12.17 -3.84 -3.94
CA SER A 201 11.00 -4.37 -4.66
C SER A 201 9.68 -3.60 -4.46
N LEU A 202 9.72 -2.26 -4.46
CA LEU A 202 8.50 -1.44 -4.45
C LEU A 202 7.86 -1.39 -5.87
N PRO A 203 6.66 -1.96 -6.09
CA PRO A 203 6.13 -2.20 -7.44
C PRO A 203 5.64 -0.95 -8.16
N ARG A 204 5.42 0.17 -7.44
CA ARG A 204 4.99 1.45 -8.04
C ARG A 204 6.15 2.37 -8.42
N ILE A 205 7.38 1.92 -8.19
CA ILE A 205 8.58 2.68 -8.51
C ILE A 205 9.12 2.21 -9.86
N ALA A 206 8.97 3.07 -10.88
CA ALA A 206 9.43 2.77 -12.23
C ALA A 206 10.96 2.90 -12.38
N ASN A 207 11.57 3.87 -11.69
CA ASN A 207 12.98 4.20 -11.81
C ASN A 207 13.67 4.12 -10.44
N PRO A 208 14.11 2.94 -9.99
CA PRO A 208 14.72 2.77 -8.67
C PRO A 208 16.01 3.58 -8.52
N GLY A 209 16.84 3.69 -9.57
CA GLY A 209 18.08 4.47 -9.52
C GLY A 209 17.86 5.96 -9.19
N LEU A 210 16.82 6.58 -9.75
CA LEU A 210 16.45 7.96 -9.43
C LEU A 210 15.94 8.10 -7.99
N VAL A 211 15.22 7.09 -7.50
CA VAL A 211 14.71 7.07 -6.13
C VAL A 211 15.85 6.95 -5.13
N VAL A 212 16.84 6.10 -5.39
CA VAL A 212 18.02 5.96 -4.52
C VAL A 212 18.76 7.29 -4.43
N ILE A 213 19.06 7.94 -5.56
CA ILE A 213 19.72 9.26 -5.57
C ILE A 213 18.89 10.28 -4.78
N LEU A 214 17.57 10.33 -4.98
CA LEU A 214 16.68 11.23 -4.24
C LEU A 214 16.76 10.97 -2.72
N LEU A 215 16.73 9.70 -2.30
CA LEU A 215 16.76 9.32 -0.89
C LEU A 215 18.13 9.62 -0.26
N GLU A 216 19.23 9.36 -0.97
CA GLU A 216 20.59 9.70 -0.52
C GLU A 216 20.77 11.20 -0.32
N GLU A 217 20.25 12.03 -1.23
CA GLU A 217 20.27 13.49 -1.10
C GLU A 217 19.42 13.98 0.08
N MET A 218 18.26 13.36 0.30
CA MET A 218 17.35 13.73 1.41
C MET A 218 17.84 13.24 2.78
N LEU A 219 18.54 12.10 2.81
CA LEU A 219 18.99 11.40 4.02
C LEU A 219 20.49 11.03 3.90
N PRO A 220 21.40 12.03 3.95
CA PRO A 220 22.82 11.82 3.63
C PRO A 220 23.57 10.93 4.64
N LYS A 221 22.97 10.63 5.80
CA LYS A 221 23.53 9.74 6.83
C LYS A 221 22.89 8.35 6.83
N CYS A 222 21.95 8.10 5.93
CA CYS A 222 21.20 6.85 5.85
C CYS A 222 21.78 5.95 4.76
N HIS A 223 22.00 4.69 5.10
CA HIS A 223 22.29 3.64 4.12
C HIS A 223 20.96 3.16 3.49
N VAL A 224 20.81 3.39 2.19
CA VAL A 224 19.62 3.00 1.42
C VAL A 224 19.88 1.67 0.72
N ILE A 225 18.99 0.70 0.93
CA ILE A 225 19.00 -0.62 0.29
C ILE A 225 17.87 -0.65 -0.74
N ALA A 226 18.20 -0.97 -1.98
CA ALA A 226 17.25 -0.98 -3.10
C ALA A 226 17.51 -2.18 -4.02
N ASP A 227 17.24 -3.38 -3.49
CA ASP A 227 17.42 -4.63 -4.22
C ASP A 227 16.11 -5.08 -4.90
N GLY A 228 16.23 -6.06 -5.81
CA GLY A 228 15.05 -6.73 -6.39
C GLY A 228 14.25 -5.87 -7.37
N TYR A 229 14.91 -4.90 -8.02
CA TYR A 229 14.41 -4.24 -9.21
C TYR A 229 15.03 -4.90 -10.44
N GLU A 230 14.21 -5.62 -11.20
CA GLU A 230 14.61 -6.09 -12.53
C GLU A 230 14.76 -4.84 -13.41
N PHE A 231 16.00 -4.42 -13.65
CA PHE A 231 16.27 -3.51 -14.74
C PHE A 231 15.96 -4.29 -16.01
N ASP A 232 14.87 -3.94 -16.68
CA ASP A 232 14.69 -4.28 -18.09
C ASP A 232 15.93 -3.76 -18.81
N ALA A 233 16.93 -4.63 -18.98
CA ALA A 233 18.03 -4.36 -19.87
C ALA A 233 17.37 -4.01 -21.21
N PRO A 234 17.73 -2.89 -21.86
CA PRO A 234 17.19 -2.58 -23.18
C PRO A 234 17.36 -3.84 -24.04
N PRO A 235 16.32 -4.25 -24.80
CA PRO A 235 16.42 -5.43 -25.64
C PRO A 235 17.73 -5.31 -26.40
N LYS A 236 18.62 -6.29 -26.24
CA LYS A 236 19.84 -6.34 -27.04
C LYS A 236 19.36 -6.28 -28.47
N GLU A 237 19.63 -5.18 -29.16
CA GLU A 237 19.38 -5.09 -30.59
C GLU A 237 20.15 -6.25 -31.19
N GLU A 238 19.41 -7.26 -31.67
CA GLU A 238 19.97 -8.29 -32.51
C GLU A 238 20.40 -7.59 -33.80
N GLU A 239 21.64 -7.09 -33.82
CA GLU A 239 22.38 -6.84 -35.05
C GLU A 239 22.53 -8.18 -35.79
N SER A 240 21.47 -8.60 -36.47
CA SER A 240 21.49 -9.72 -37.40
C SER A 240 21.61 -9.18 -38.82
N ASP A 241 22.85 -8.84 -39.17
CA ASP A 241 23.50 -9.19 -40.44
C ASP A 241 22.59 -9.36 -41.67
N LYS A 242 21.88 -8.30 -42.07
CA LYS A 242 21.19 -8.24 -43.37
C LYS A 242 21.96 -7.41 -44.40
N TRP A 243 23.26 -7.69 -44.58
CA TRP A 243 24.03 -7.11 -45.70
C TRP A 243 25.01 -8.08 -46.41
N LYS A 244 25.12 -9.36 -46.04
CA LYS A 244 26.13 -10.25 -46.64
C LYS A 244 25.66 -11.25 -47.70
N SER A 245 24.44 -11.11 -48.23
CA SER A 245 23.93 -12.03 -49.29
C SER A 245 23.38 -11.34 -50.54
N GLN A 246 23.99 -10.25 -51.01
CA GLN A 246 23.81 -9.78 -52.39
C GLN A 246 25.08 -9.16 -52.97
N ARG A 247 26.20 -9.90 -52.99
CA ARG A 247 27.27 -9.67 -53.98
C ARG A 247 27.83 -11.02 -54.42
N GLN A 248 27.11 -11.68 -55.34
CA GLN A 248 27.76 -12.71 -56.16
C GLN A 248 28.74 -12.03 -57.13
N PRO A 249 29.93 -12.59 -57.34
CA PRO A 249 30.90 -12.09 -58.30
C PRO A 249 30.50 -12.53 -59.71
N LYS A 250 30.02 -11.60 -60.55
CA LYS A 250 29.93 -11.84 -61.99
C LYS A 250 31.28 -11.54 -62.64
N SER A 251 31.99 -12.63 -62.91
CA SER A 251 32.72 -12.93 -64.14
C SER A 251 33.69 -11.87 -64.73
N ARG A 252 34.98 -12.20 -64.62
CA ARG A 252 35.89 -12.38 -65.77
C ARG A 252 36.08 -11.15 -66.68
N CYS A 253 36.99 -10.25 -66.28
CA CYS A 253 37.69 -9.37 -67.21
C CYS A 253 39.01 -10.05 -67.61
N ASN A 254 39.12 -10.50 -68.86
CA ASN A 254 40.39 -10.80 -69.52
C ASN A 254 40.28 -10.35 -70.97
N LYS A 255 40.77 -9.14 -71.25
CA LYS A 255 41.48 -8.76 -72.48
C LYS A 255 41.80 -7.27 -72.44
N CYS A 256 43.04 -6.95 -72.07
CA CYS A 256 43.80 -5.85 -72.64
C CYS A 256 45.24 -6.34 -72.79
N GLY A 257 45.72 -6.30 -74.03
CA GLY A 257 47.07 -6.67 -74.44
C GLY A 257 47.24 -6.19 -75.86
N ILE A 258 47.61 -4.92 -75.98
CA ILE A 258 48.20 -4.31 -77.17
C ILE A 258 49.66 -4.76 -77.19
N TYR A 259 50.05 -5.49 -78.24
CA TYR A 259 51.21 -5.36 -79.12
C TYR A 259 51.30 -6.64 -79.97
#